data_AF-A0A4S2RV72-F1
#
_entry.id   AF-A0A4S2RV72-F1
#
_cell.length_a   1.000
_cell.length_b   1.000
_cell.length_c   1.000
_cell.angle_alpha   90.00
_cell.angle_beta   90.00
_cell.angle_gamma   90.00
#
_symmetry.space_group_name_H-M   'P 1'
#
loop_
_entity.id
_entity.type
_entity.pdbx_description
1 polymer ?
#
loop_
_entity_poly.entity_id
_entity_poly.type
_entity_poly.pdbx_seq_one_letter_code
_entity_poly.pdbx_strand_id
1 'polypeptide(L)'
;MFDFGIEGYHPLWLNGPGLVARTHGPRLHALRGRPLTRVWMVWDLVDDEWFPDCPVLLDFDDVQVEINHQKFDDLSLTWNTINPSRPVTWTGFDLEWRPDVLPDLQTIRGMTLQGAELLEWKVDNIAGSTTDVSFVFADARLTVFNAPDENGLTFAPPGPDQRVRPCP
;
A
#
# COMPACT_ATOMS: atom_id res chain seq x y z
N MET A 1 -19.09 -2.95 5.28
CA MET A 1 -17.66 -2.71 4.97
C MET A 1 -17.32 -1.34 5.51
N PHE A 2 -16.24 -1.22 6.27
CA PHE A 2 -15.83 0.06 6.84
C PHE A 2 -14.97 0.80 5.80
N ASP A 3 -15.24 2.08 5.60
CA ASP A 3 -14.61 2.94 4.59
C ASP A 3 -13.62 3.95 5.20
N PHE A 4 -13.38 3.86 6.51
CA PHE A 4 -12.46 4.73 7.25
C PHE A 4 -12.82 6.22 7.16
N GLY A 5 -14.08 6.54 6.83
CA GLY A 5 -14.51 7.92 6.59
C GLY A 5 -13.95 8.51 5.29
N ILE A 6 -13.52 7.67 4.34
CA ILE A 6 -12.94 8.09 3.06
C ILE A 6 -14.00 7.96 1.95
N GLU A 7 -14.41 9.10 1.39
CA GLU A 7 -15.38 9.15 0.29
C GLU A 7 -14.91 8.32 -0.91
N GLY A 8 -15.78 7.45 -1.42
CA GLY A 8 -15.53 6.62 -2.61
C GLY A 8 -14.70 5.35 -2.34
N TYR A 9 -14.14 5.19 -1.14
CA TYR A 9 -13.34 4.02 -0.82
C TYR A 9 -14.21 2.79 -0.62
N HIS A 10 -13.98 1.78 -1.46
CA HIS A 10 -14.69 0.51 -1.43
C HIS A 10 -13.69 -0.64 -1.43
N PRO A 11 -13.10 -0.98 -0.25
CA PRO A 11 -12.07 -1.99 -0.18
C PRO A 11 -12.53 -3.34 -0.75
N LEU A 12 -11.59 -4.19 -1.14
CA LEU A 12 -11.86 -5.59 -1.41
C LEU A 12 -10.81 -6.42 -0.68
N TRP A 13 -11.20 -6.98 0.45
CA TRP A 13 -10.29 -7.75 1.30
C TRP A 13 -10.04 -9.14 0.71
N LEU A 14 -8.78 -9.42 0.39
CA LEU A 14 -8.31 -10.68 -0.14
C LEU A 14 -7.24 -11.27 0.79
N ASN A 15 -7.23 -12.60 0.91
CA ASN A 15 -6.21 -13.30 1.69
C ASN A 15 -5.28 -14.11 0.80
N GLY A 16 -3.99 -13.98 1.07
CA GLY A 16 -2.92 -14.76 0.45
C GLY A 16 -2.50 -14.29 -0.96
N PRO A 17 -1.23 -14.49 -1.31
CA PRO A 17 -0.64 -13.91 -2.52
C PRO A 17 -1.24 -14.49 -3.81
N GLY A 18 -1.75 -15.73 -3.75
CA GLY A 18 -2.35 -16.37 -4.92
C GLY A 18 -3.66 -15.73 -5.35
N LEU A 19 -4.51 -15.32 -4.41
CA LEU A 19 -5.77 -14.64 -4.74
C LEU A 19 -5.49 -13.20 -5.18
N VAL A 20 -4.61 -12.49 -4.47
CA VAL A 20 -4.18 -11.13 -4.83
C VAL A 20 -3.56 -11.10 -6.22
N ALA A 21 -2.66 -12.03 -6.55
CA ALA A 21 -2.04 -12.11 -7.88
C ALA A 21 -3.07 -12.35 -8.99
N ARG A 22 -4.06 -13.21 -8.77
CA ARG A 22 -5.12 -13.46 -9.78
C ARG A 22 -6.00 -12.24 -9.98
N THR A 23 -6.33 -11.53 -8.92
CA THR A 23 -7.26 -10.38 -8.99
C THR A 23 -6.58 -9.11 -9.48
N HIS A 24 -5.34 -8.83 -9.02
CA HIS A 24 -4.68 -7.55 -9.24
C HIS A 24 -3.36 -7.64 -10.02
N GLY A 25 -2.80 -8.85 -10.22
CA GLY A 25 -1.52 -9.07 -10.89
C GLY A 25 -1.39 -8.36 -12.24
N PRO A 26 -2.34 -8.53 -13.19
CA PRO A 26 -2.28 -7.85 -14.49
C PRO A 26 -2.25 -6.32 -14.38
N ARG A 27 -2.96 -5.75 -13.40
CA ARG A 27 -3.02 -4.29 -13.21
C ARG A 27 -1.76 -3.75 -12.53
N LEU A 28 -1.22 -4.49 -11.56
CA LEU A 28 0.09 -4.22 -10.95
C LEU A 28 1.21 -4.30 -11.99
N HIS A 29 1.18 -5.31 -12.87
CA HIS A 29 2.14 -5.46 -13.97
C HIS A 29 2.07 -4.28 -14.94
N ALA A 30 0.87 -3.82 -15.28
CA ALA A 30 0.65 -2.68 -16.18
C ALA A 30 1.17 -1.33 -15.65
N LEU A 31 1.56 -1.24 -14.37
CA LEU A 31 2.23 -0.05 -13.82
C LEU A 31 3.68 0.07 -14.28
N ARG A 32 4.31 -1.02 -14.73
CA ARG A 32 5.71 -1.03 -15.17
C ARG A 32 5.96 0.03 -16.24
N GLY A 33 7.04 0.79 -16.06
CA GLY A 33 7.41 1.88 -16.97
C GLY A 33 6.77 3.23 -16.62
N ARG A 34 5.86 3.29 -15.64
CA ARG A 34 5.29 4.55 -15.16
C ARG A 34 6.13 5.14 -14.01
N PRO A 35 6.32 6.47 -13.96
CA PRO A 35 6.97 7.12 -12.83
C PRO A 35 6.05 7.15 -11.59
N LEU A 36 6.62 7.02 -10.39
CA LEU A 36 5.91 7.32 -9.14
C LEU A 36 5.78 8.84 -9.02
N THR A 37 4.58 9.39 -9.21
CA THR A 37 4.33 10.83 -9.26
C THR A 37 4.05 11.41 -7.87
N ARG A 38 3.38 10.64 -7.01
CA ARG A 38 3.05 11.04 -5.64
C ARG A 38 2.73 9.85 -4.75
N VAL A 39 2.98 9.98 -3.45
CA VAL A 39 2.45 9.10 -2.42
C VAL A 39 1.61 9.92 -1.44
N TRP A 40 0.41 9.46 -1.12
CA TRP A 40 -0.47 10.10 -0.13
C TRP A 40 -0.66 9.20 1.08
N MET A 41 -0.61 9.82 2.25
CA MET A 41 -0.79 9.17 3.54
C MET A 41 -1.74 10.03 4.38
N VAL A 42 -2.59 9.39 5.19
CA VAL A 42 -3.42 10.10 6.15
C VAL A 42 -2.57 10.48 7.35
N TRP A 43 -2.68 11.72 7.82
CA TRP A 43 -1.92 12.25 8.93
C TRP A 43 -2.86 12.64 10.06
N ASP A 44 -2.52 12.27 11.29
CA ASP A 44 -3.20 12.75 12.47
C ASP A 44 -2.65 14.12 12.85
N LEU A 45 -3.51 15.14 12.85
CA LEU A 45 -3.12 16.52 13.14
C LEU A 45 -2.96 16.79 14.64
N VAL A 46 -3.54 15.96 15.50
CA VAL A 46 -3.44 16.07 16.95
C VAL A 46 -2.10 15.53 17.43
N ASP A 47 -1.75 14.31 17.00
CA ASP A 47 -0.51 13.64 17.41
C ASP A 47 0.69 13.94 16.49
N ASP A 48 0.45 14.64 15.37
CA ASP A 48 1.41 14.97 14.32
C ASP A 48 2.21 13.75 13.85
N GLU A 49 1.48 12.68 13.52
CA GLU A 49 2.06 11.44 13.03
C GLU A 49 1.25 10.83 11.88
N TRP A 50 1.88 9.85 11.22
CA TRP A 50 1.18 9.04 10.21
C TRP A 50 0.07 8.23 10.90
N PHE A 51 -1.12 8.24 10.33
CA PHE A 51 -2.26 7.43 10.76
C PHE A 51 -2.35 6.14 9.91
N PRO A 52 -1.84 4.99 10.39
CA PRO A 52 -1.56 3.82 9.56
C PRO A 52 -2.77 2.94 9.28
N ASP A 53 -3.90 3.14 9.97
CA ASP A 53 -5.18 2.45 9.71
C ASP A 53 -5.77 2.77 8.33
N CYS A 54 -5.45 3.95 7.78
CA CYS A 54 -5.96 4.39 6.50
C CYS A 54 -5.09 3.91 5.34
N PRO A 55 -5.66 3.75 4.13
CA PRO A 55 -4.92 3.29 2.96
C PRO A 55 -3.73 4.20 2.60
N VAL A 56 -2.65 3.59 2.11
CA VAL A 56 -1.53 4.28 1.46
C VAL A 56 -1.82 4.37 -0.03
N LEU A 57 -1.72 5.57 -0.61
CA LEU A 57 -1.99 5.80 -2.04
C LEU A 57 -0.69 6.04 -2.79
N LEU A 58 -0.44 5.27 -3.84
CA LEU A 58 0.71 5.47 -4.73
C LEU A 58 0.18 5.83 -6.11
N ASP A 59 0.49 7.03 -6.57
CA ASP A 59 0.12 7.53 -7.89
C ASP A 59 1.26 7.26 -8.88
N PHE A 60 0.96 6.51 -9.95
CA PHE A 60 1.87 6.22 -11.04
C PHE A 60 1.33 6.81 -12.34
N ASP A 61 1.52 8.11 -12.54
CA ASP A 61 1.09 8.82 -13.76
C ASP A 61 -0.42 8.63 -14.03
N ASP A 62 -1.23 9.21 -13.13
CA ASP A 62 -2.71 9.12 -13.10
C ASP A 62 -3.29 7.71 -12.87
N VAL A 63 -2.44 6.75 -12.51
CA VAL A 63 -2.85 5.42 -12.04
C VAL A 63 -2.51 5.29 -10.56
N GLN A 64 -3.49 5.59 -9.72
CA GLN A 64 -3.42 5.44 -8.28
C GLN A 64 -3.74 4.00 -7.88
N VAL A 65 -2.83 3.35 -7.16
CA VAL A 65 -3.09 2.14 -6.38
C VAL A 65 -3.30 2.53 -4.92
N GLU A 66 -4.32 1.95 -4.30
CA GLU A 66 -4.76 2.24 -2.94
C GLU A 66 -4.61 0.96 -2.14
N ILE A 67 -3.72 0.97 -1.14
CA ILE A 67 -3.27 -0.23 -0.44
C ILE A 67 -3.69 -0.12 1.00
N ASN A 68 -4.43 -1.11 1.50
CA ASN A 68 -4.74 -1.17 2.91
C ASN A 68 -4.60 -2.59 3.45
N HIS A 69 -4.04 -2.71 4.65
CA HIS A 69 -4.04 -3.92 5.45
C HIS A 69 -5.03 -3.77 6.60
N GLN A 70 -5.62 -4.88 7.02
CA GLN A 70 -6.34 -4.96 8.28
C GLN A 70 -6.27 -6.41 8.74
N LYS A 71 -6.49 -6.67 10.03
CA LYS A 71 -6.40 -8.03 10.58
C LYS A 71 -5.06 -8.70 10.21
N PHE A 72 -4.96 -9.98 10.53
CA PHE A 72 -3.73 -10.73 10.31
C PHE A 72 -3.33 -10.88 8.83
N ASP A 73 -4.28 -11.11 7.92
CA ASP A 73 -3.97 -11.48 6.52
C ASP A 73 -4.90 -10.84 5.47
N ASP A 74 -5.72 -9.84 5.82
CA ASP A 74 -6.51 -9.10 4.84
C ASP A 74 -5.64 -8.03 4.16
N LEU A 75 -5.55 -8.10 2.84
CA LEU A 75 -5.02 -7.04 1.98
C LEU A 75 -6.12 -6.57 1.03
N SER A 76 -6.32 -5.24 0.94
CA SER A 76 -7.15 -4.60 -0.07
C SER A 76 -6.29 -3.80 -1.04
N LEU A 77 -6.56 -3.99 -2.34
CA LEU A 77 -6.06 -3.15 -3.41
C LEU A 77 -7.23 -2.56 -4.19
N THR A 78 -7.43 -1.25 -4.06
CA THR A 78 -8.36 -0.50 -4.92
C THR A 78 -7.58 0.47 -5.79
N TRP A 79 -8.28 1.16 -6.70
CA TRP A 79 -7.62 1.91 -7.74
C TRP A 79 -8.47 3.08 -8.23
N ASN A 80 -7.90 4.28 -8.19
CA ASN A 80 -8.56 5.53 -8.62
C ASN A 80 -9.96 5.73 -8.00
N THR A 81 -10.19 5.25 -6.78
CA THR A 81 -11.45 5.44 -6.05
C THR A 81 -11.35 6.55 -5.01
N ILE A 82 -10.18 6.71 -4.38
CA ILE A 82 -9.93 7.71 -3.35
C ILE A 82 -9.45 9.00 -4.00
N ASN A 83 -10.10 10.12 -3.68
CA ASN A 83 -9.60 11.44 -4.05
C ASN A 83 -8.92 12.10 -2.82
N PRO A 84 -7.59 12.23 -2.78
CA PRO A 84 -6.88 12.82 -1.65
C PRO A 84 -7.12 14.34 -1.51
N SER A 85 -7.80 14.99 -2.46
CA SER A 85 -8.28 16.37 -2.30
C SER A 85 -9.55 16.49 -1.46
N ARG A 86 -10.16 15.36 -1.07
CA ARG A 86 -11.34 15.29 -0.20
C ARG A 86 -10.90 14.96 1.24
N PRO A 87 -11.58 15.51 2.26
CA PRO A 87 -11.22 15.24 3.64
C PRO A 87 -11.46 13.77 4.01
N VAL A 88 -10.74 13.29 5.03
CA VAL A 88 -11.02 12.03 5.72
C VAL A 88 -11.89 12.35 6.93
N THR A 89 -13.12 11.83 6.96
CA THR A 89 -14.08 12.13 8.03
C THR A 89 -14.28 10.94 8.95
N TRP A 90 -13.32 10.70 9.85
CA TRP A 90 -13.42 9.67 10.87
C TRP A 90 -13.73 10.30 12.24
N THR A 91 -14.91 9.99 12.79
CA THR A 91 -15.34 10.47 14.11
C THR A 91 -14.29 10.20 15.18
N GLY A 92 -13.85 11.26 15.86
CA GLY A 92 -12.89 11.18 16.97
C GLY A 92 -11.45 11.54 16.59
N PHE A 93 -11.16 11.73 15.31
CA PHE A 93 -9.83 12.09 14.81
C PHE A 93 -9.87 13.38 13.98
N ASP A 94 -8.74 14.08 13.92
CA ASP A 94 -8.52 15.23 13.03
C ASP A 94 -7.49 14.83 11.98
N LEU A 95 -7.96 14.46 10.78
CA LEU A 95 -7.19 13.75 9.78
C LEU A 95 -7.07 14.53 8.47
N GLU A 96 -5.87 14.51 7.86
CA GLU A 96 -5.61 15.12 6.56
C GLU A 96 -4.77 14.22 5.65
N TRP A 97 -5.04 14.24 4.34
CA TRP A 97 -4.12 13.67 3.36
C TRP A 97 -2.88 14.55 3.21
N ARG A 98 -1.70 13.99 3.51
CA ARG A 98 -0.43 14.66 3.26
C ARG A 98 0.37 13.92 2.16
N PRO A 99 0.92 14.64 1.18
CA PRO A 99 1.73 14.04 0.14
C PRO A 99 3.19 13.93 0.54
N ASP A 100 3.82 12.79 0.21
CA ASP A 100 5.26 12.57 0.24
C ASP A 100 5.94 12.95 1.59
N VAL A 101 5.29 12.68 2.72
CA VAL A 101 5.72 13.17 4.04
C VAL A 101 7.04 12.58 4.56
N LEU A 102 7.41 11.39 4.09
CA LEU A 102 8.62 10.71 4.53
C LEU A 102 9.81 11.02 3.59
N PRO A 103 11.03 11.28 4.11
CA PRO A 103 12.21 11.56 3.29
C PRO A 103 12.52 10.49 2.24
N ASP A 104 12.32 9.21 2.57
CA ASP A 104 12.55 8.11 1.64
C ASP A 104 11.55 8.11 0.47
N LEU A 105 10.30 8.56 0.70
CA LEU A 105 9.30 8.72 -0.37
C LEU A 105 9.69 9.82 -1.36
N GLN A 106 10.24 10.93 -0.84
CA GLN A 106 10.76 12.01 -1.67
C GLN A 106 11.93 11.54 -2.55
N THR A 107 12.73 10.59 -2.06
CA THR A 107 13.89 10.06 -2.79
C THR A 107 13.49 9.22 -3.99
N ILE A 108 12.38 8.46 -3.89
CA ILE A 108 11.90 7.60 -4.98
C ILE A 108 10.90 8.30 -5.90
N ARG A 109 10.46 9.52 -5.57
CA ARG A 109 9.54 10.28 -6.40
C ARG A 109 10.16 10.58 -7.77
N GLY A 110 9.37 10.38 -8.82
CA GLY A 110 9.79 10.51 -10.22
C GLY A 110 10.54 9.29 -10.77
N MET A 111 10.94 8.34 -9.92
CA MET A 111 11.57 7.10 -10.40
C MET A 111 10.56 6.24 -11.16
N THR A 112 11.03 5.63 -12.24
CA THR A 112 10.22 4.72 -13.06
C THR A 112 10.10 3.35 -12.40
N LEU A 113 8.87 2.87 -12.25
CA LEU A 113 8.60 1.53 -11.71
C LEU A 113 9.13 0.46 -12.67
N GLN A 114 9.96 -0.45 -12.16
CA GLN A 114 10.48 -1.60 -12.91
C GLN A 114 9.57 -2.83 -12.80
N GLY A 115 8.86 -2.96 -11.69
CA GLY A 115 7.89 -4.03 -11.47
C GLY A 115 7.25 -3.96 -10.09
N ALA A 116 6.18 -4.73 -9.92
CA ALA A 116 5.53 -4.95 -8.64
C ALA A 116 5.62 -6.43 -8.24
N GLU A 117 5.76 -6.67 -6.94
CA GLU A 117 5.95 -8.00 -6.34
C GLU A 117 4.98 -8.16 -5.17
N LEU A 118 4.53 -9.39 -4.95
CA LEU A 118 3.87 -9.78 -3.72
C LEU A 118 4.88 -10.49 -2.84
N LEU A 119 4.94 -10.11 -1.56
CA LEU A 119 5.78 -10.76 -0.57
C LEU A 119 4.90 -11.59 0.34
N GLU A 120 5.29 -12.84 0.55
CA GLU A 120 4.60 -13.76 1.43
C GLU A 120 5.48 -14.09 2.63
N TRP A 121 4.98 -13.82 3.84
CA TRP A 121 5.60 -14.29 5.08
C TRP A 121 4.87 -15.52 5.58
N LYS A 122 5.61 -16.59 5.86
CA LYS A 122 5.08 -17.70 6.64
C LYS A 122 5.29 -17.39 8.12
N VAL A 123 4.21 -17.37 8.88
CA VAL A 123 4.31 -17.35 10.34
C VAL A 123 4.27 -18.80 10.81
N ASP A 124 5.35 -19.25 11.42
CA ASP A 124 5.43 -20.60 11.99
C ASP A 124 4.27 -20.82 12.98
N ASN A 125 3.62 -21.98 12.89
CA ASN A 125 2.51 -22.41 13.76
C ASN A 125 1.20 -21.59 13.64
N ILE A 126 1.05 -20.72 12.64
CA ILE A 126 -0.23 -20.08 12.29
C ILE A 126 -0.67 -20.57 10.90
N ALA A 127 -1.94 -20.96 10.76
CA ALA A 127 -2.52 -21.25 9.46
C ALA A 127 -2.76 -19.93 8.72
N GLY A 128 -1.84 -19.56 7.84
CA GLY A 128 -1.96 -18.35 7.02
C GLY A 128 -0.61 -17.78 6.64
N SER A 129 -0.62 -16.84 5.71
CA SER A 129 0.54 -16.01 5.37
C SER A 129 0.07 -14.58 5.15
N THR A 130 0.83 -13.61 5.64
CA THR A 130 0.57 -12.21 5.29
C THR A 130 0.99 -11.98 3.85
N THR A 131 0.30 -11.07 3.17
CA THR A 131 0.64 -10.67 1.80
C THR A 131 0.95 -9.19 1.80
N ASP A 132 2.19 -8.84 1.54
CA ASP A 132 2.64 -7.46 1.37
C ASP A 132 2.77 -7.14 -0.12
N VAL A 133 2.75 -5.86 -0.47
CA VAL A 133 2.93 -5.39 -1.86
C VAL A 133 4.16 -4.53 -1.96
N SER A 134 5.05 -4.88 -2.89
CA SER A 134 6.32 -4.21 -3.10
C SER A 134 6.44 -3.65 -4.51
N PHE A 135 6.97 -2.44 -4.61
CA PHE A 135 7.20 -1.69 -5.83
C PHE A 135 8.70 -1.49 -6.01
N VAL A 136 9.24 -2.03 -7.10
CA VAL A 136 10.67 -2.07 -7.39
C VAL A 136 11.04 -0.98 -8.39
N PHE A 137 12.01 -0.15 -8.04
CA PHE A 137 12.62 0.87 -8.89
C PHE A 137 14.07 0.49 -9.21
N ALA A 138 14.80 1.33 -9.95
CA ALA A 138 16.17 1.01 -10.40
C ALA A 138 17.13 0.70 -9.24
N ASP A 139 17.19 1.57 -8.23
CA ASP A 139 18.10 1.45 -7.08
C ASP A 139 17.36 1.54 -5.74
N ALA A 140 16.04 1.35 -5.75
CA ALA A 140 15.19 1.54 -4.60
C ALA A 140 13.95 0.64 -4.65
N ARG A 141 13.24 0.58 -3.54
CA ARG A 141 11.94 -0.08 -3.44
C ARG A 141 11.09 0.57 -2.38
N LEU A 142 9.79 0.32 -2.48
CA LEU A 142 8.82 0.63 -1.45
C LEU A 142 7.93 -0.60 -1.25
N THR A 143 7.87 -1.11 -0.03
CA THR A 143 6.93 -2.16 0.36
C THR A 143 5.92 -1.58 1.34
N VAL A 144 4.64 -1.76 1.05
CA VAL A 144 3.56 -1.60 2.03
C VAL A 144 3.27 -2.99 2.60
N PHE A 145 3.47 -3.16 3.90
CA PHE A 145 3.35 -4.45 4.59
C PHE A 145 2.32 -4.38 5.71
N ASN A 146 1.86 -5.53 6.17
CA ASN A 146 1.01 -5.60 7.36
C ASN A 146 1.84 -5.39 8.63
N ALA A 147 1.72 -4.20 9.25
CA ALA A 147 2.23 -3.92 10.58
C ALA A 147 1.07 -4.16 11.57
N PRO A 148 1.01 -5.34 12.20
CA PRO A 148 -0.18 -5.98 12.76
C PRO A 148 -1.50 -5.20 12.74
N ASP A 149 -2.33 -5.50 11.73
CA ASP A 149 -3.67 -4.95 11.49
C ASP A 149 -3.69 -3.50 10.95
N GLU A 150 -2.52 -2.92 10.71
CA GLU A 150 -2.30 -1.58 10.14
C GLU A 150 -1.29 -1.63 8.98
N ASN A 151 -1.13 -0.52 8.25
CA ASN A 151 -0.09 -0.43 7.24
C ASN A 151 1.28 -0.11 7.85
N GLY A 152 2.32 -0.75 7.33
CA GLY A 152 3.72 -0.38 7.54
C GLY A 152 4.42 -0.08 6.20
N LEU A 153 5.48 0.73 6.24
CA LEU A 153 6.33 1.02 5.08
C LEU A 153 7.77 0.56 5.32
N THR A 154 8.39 -0.06 4.32
CA THR A 154 9.84 -0.32 4.32
C THR A 154 10.44 -0.14 2.94
N PHE A 155 11.67 0.37 2.93
CA PHE A 155 12.50 0.56 1.74
C PHE A 155 13.61 -0.49 1.64
N ALA A 156 13.69 -1.39 2.62
CA ALA A 156 14.68 -2.46 2.67
C ALA A 156 14.31 -3.61 1.72
N PRO A 157 15.31 -4.34 1.17
CA PRO A 157 15.06 -5.56 0.42
C PRO A 157 14.32 -6.60 1.26
N PRO A 158 13.61 -7.56 0.63
CA PRO A 158 12.96 -8.63 1.36
C PRO A 158 13.98 -9.41 2.20
N GLY A 159 13.59 -9.73 3.44
CA GLY A 159 14.37 -10.57 4.35
C GLY A 159 14.43 -12.04 3.89
N PRO A 160 15.27 -12.85 4.55
CA PRO A 160 15.47 -14.26 4.17
C PRO A 160 14.20 -15.11 4.31
N ASP A 161 13.28 -14.72 5.20
CA ASP A 161 12.04 -15.45 5.47
C ASP A 161 10.86 -15.01 4.58
N GLN A 162 11.09 -14.01 3.72
CA GLN A 162 10.10 -13.52 2.77
C GLN A 162 10.21 -14.25 1.44
N ARG A 163 9.10 -14.81 0.99
CA ARG A 163 9.00 -15.36 -0.36
C ARG A 163 8.51 -14.29 -1.33
N VAL A 164 9.36 -13.92 -2.27
CA VAL A 164 9.03 -12.97 -3.35
C VAL A 164 8.26 -13.67 -4.47
N ARG A 165 7.18 -13.04 -4.94
CA ARG A 165 6.37 -13.48 -6.08
C ARG A 165 6.15 -12.30 -7.04
N PRO A 166 6.85 -12.25 -8.20
CA PRO A 166 6.60 -11.22 -9.20
C PRO A 166 5.15 -11.25 -9.69
N CYS A 167 4.56 -10.08 -9.94
CA CYS A 167 3.23 -9.99 -10.53
C CYS A 167 3.27 -10.40 -12.02
N PRO A 168 2.44 -11.37 -12.45
CA PRO A 168 2.42 -11.87 -13.82
C PRO A 168 1.88 -10.84 -14.83
#